data_AF-A0A537IR27-F1
#
_entry.id   AF-A0A537IR27-F1
#
_cell.length_a   1.000
_cell.length_b   1.000
_cell.length_c   1.000
_cell.angle_alpha   90.00
_cell.angle_beta   90.00
_cell.angle_gamma   90.00
#
_symmetry.space_group_name_H-M   'P 1'
#
loop_
_entity.id
_entity.type
_entity.pdbx_description
1 polymer ?
#
loop_
_entity_poly.entity_id
_entity_poly.type
_entity_poly.pdbx_seq_one_letter_code
_entity_poly.pdbx_strand_id
1 'polypeptide(L)' 'MSTREPAFASPQEEREYLMKVKTELDACQTKADVVRVWKAHYLKIGHRKLGRLLVGREVDELIRSRE' A
#
# COMPACT_ATOMS: atom_id res chain seq x y z
N MET A 1 -18.55 -16.33 -7.38
CA MET A 1 -17.80 -15.06 -7.47
C MET A 1 -17.51 -14.60 -6.05
N SER A 2 -16.26 -14.58 -5.60
CA SER A 2 -15.94 -14.19 -4.22
C SER A 2 -16.13 -12.70 -4.09
N THR A 3 -17.23 -12.26 -3.48
CA THR A 3 -17.42 -10.90 -2.99
C THR A 3 -16.38 -10.66 -1.89
N ARG A 4 -15.15 -10.32 -2.30
CA ARG A 4 -14.15 -9.79 -1.37
C ARG A 4 -14.73 -8.51 -0.82
N GLU A 5 -15.04 -8.51 0.47
CA GLU A 5 -15.35 -7.28 1.19
C GLU A 5 -14.23 -6.26 0.92
N PRO A 6 -14.59 -4.99 0.69
CA PRO A 6 -13.58 -3.97 0.48
C PRO A 6 -12.68 -3.90 1.72
N ALA A 7 -11.36 -3.95 1.51
CA ALA A 7 -10.36 -3.96 2.59
C ALA A 7 -10.34 -2.65 3.42
N PHE A 8 -11.07 -1.63 2.97
CA PHE A 8 -11.22 -0.32 3.56
C PHE A 8 -12.69 0.11 3.45
N ALA A 9 -13.19 0.80 4.46
CA ALA A 9 -14.55 1.31 4.52
C ALA A 9 -14.77 2.52 3.59
N SER A 10 -13.70 3.24 3.19
CA SER A 10 -13.79 4.36 2.24
C SER A 10 -12.50 4.56 1.44
N PRO A 11 -12.56 5.28 0.29
CA PRO A 11 -11.37 5.68 -0.44
C PRO A 11 -10.42 6.56 0.38
N GLN A 12 -10.95 7.39 1.29
CA GLN A 12 -10.16 8.25 2.17
C GLN A 12 -9.36 7.42 3.19
N GLU A 13 -10.00 6.41 3.80
CA GLU A 13 -9.30 5.49 4.71
C GLU A 13 -8.19 4.72 3.98
N GLU A 14 -8.46 4.27 2.75
CA GLU A 14 -7.45 3.65 1.90
C GLU A 14 -6.28 4.60 1.62
N ARG A 15 -6.56 5.87 1.32
CA ARG A 15 -5.55 6.90 1.07
C ARG A 15 -4.64 7.13 2.27
N GLU A 16 -5.22 7.31 3.45
CA GLU A 16 -4.48 7.51 4.70
C GLU A 16 -3.59 6.29 5.01
N TYR A 17 -4.12 5.08 4.80
CA TYR A 17 -3.35 3.86 4.97
C TYR A 17 -2.17 3.78 4.00
N LEU A 18 -2.38 4.08 2.72
CA LEU A 18 -1.32 4.07 1.71
C LEU A 18 -0.27 5.15 1.97
N MET A 19 -0.64 6.33 2.46
CA MET A 19 0.32 7.35 2.90
C MET A 19 1.19 6.86 4.04
N LYS A 20 0.59 6.24 5.06
CA LYS A 20 1.35 5.64 6.16
C LYS A 20 2.35 4.60 5.66
N VAL A 21 1.90 3.67 4.82
CA VAL A 21 2.78 2.62 4.26
C VAL A 21 3.89 3.22 3.40
N LYS A 22 3.60 4.26 2.61
CA LYS A 22 4.61 4.99 1.84
C LYS A 22 5.69 5.56 2.76
N THR A 23 5.31 6.26 3.83
CA THR A 23 6.26 6.80 4.81
C THR A 23 7.13 5.71 5.45
N GLU A 24 6.54 4.56 5.80
CA GLU A 24 7.31 3.43 6.33
C GLU A 24 8.31 2.85 5.31
N LEU A 25 7.91 2.74 4.04
CA LEU A 25 8.78 2.30 2.95
C LEU A 25 9.90 3.30 2.65
N ASP A 26 9.58 4.59 2.61
CA ASP A 26 10.55 5.66 2.37
C ASP A 26 11.60 5.77 3.51
N ALA A 27 11.24 5.35 4.72
CA ALA A 27 12.16 5.27 5.87
C ALA A 27 13.04 4.00 5.88
N CYS A 28 12.81 3.02 5.01
CA CYS A 28 13.59 1.79 4.98
C CYS A 28 15.01 2.05 4.45
N GLN A 29 16.03 1.58 5.18
CA GLN A 29 17.43 1.69 4.76
C GLN A 29 18.01 0.36 4.28
N THR A 30 17.39 -0.75 4.67
CA THR A 30 17.87 -2.09 4.36
C THR A 30 16.80 -2.93 3.70
N LYS A 31 17.23 -4.00 3.01
CA LYS A 31 16.33 -5.05 2.52
C LYS A 31 15.48 -5.65 3.65
N ALA A 32 16.05 -5.79 4.85
CA ALA A 32 15.33 -6.36 5.99
C ALA A 32 14.15 -5.46 6.42
N ASP A 33 14.33 -4.14 6.39
CA ASP A 33 13.27 -3.18 6.69
C ASP A 33 12.13 -3.29 5.67
N VAL A 34 12.47 -3.32 4.38
CA VAL A 34 11.50 -3.48 3.31
C VAL A 34 10.71 -4.78 3.47
N VAL A 35 11.38 -5.90 3.78
CA VAL A 35 10.70 -7.20 3.99
C VAL A 35 9.77 -7.15 5.20
N ARG A 36 10.13 -6.43 6.27
CA ARG A 36 9.28 -6.26 7.47
C ARG A 36 8.01 -5.49 7.12
N VAL A 37 8.14 -4.32 6.49
CA VAL A 37 7.00 -3.49 6.04
C VAL A 37 6.14 -4.28 5.04
N TRP A 38 6.78 -4.97 4.10
CA TRP A 38 6.08 -5.80 3.13
C TRP A 38 5.19 -6.85 3.79
N LYS A 39 5.74 -7.64 4.72
CA LYS A 39 4.98 -8.68 5.45
C LYS A 39 3.81 -8.09 6.25
N ALA A 40 3.96 -6.91 6.84
CA ALA A 40 2.92 -6.26 7.62
C ALA A 40 1.70 -5.83 6.78
N HIS A 41 1.91 -5.48 5.50
CA HIS A 41 0.87 -4.82 4.69
C HIS A 41 0.41 -5.62 3.46
N TYR A 42 1.16 -6.65 3.04
CA TYR A 42 0.89 -7.37 1.78
C TYR A 42 -0.52 -7.97 1.71
N LEU A 43 -1.03 -8.51 2.82
CA LEU A 43 -2.36 -9.10 2.86
C LEU A 43 -3.48 -8.05 2.76
N LYS A 44 -3.22 -6.82 3.21
CA LYS A 44 -4.22 -5.75 3.23
C LYS A 44 -4.31 -4.99 1.91
N ILE A 45 -3.18 -4.60 1.32
CA ILE A 45 -3.16 -3.77 0.09
C ILE A 45 -2.64 -4.49 -1.17
N GLY A 46 -2.07 -5.69 -1.02
CA GLY A 46 -1.56 -6.49 -2.12
C GLY A 46 -0.19 -6.06 -2.65
N HIS A 47 0.50 -7.01 -3.31
CA HIS A 47 1.86 -6.82 -3.82
C HIS A 47 1.98 -5.70 -4.87
N ARG A 48 0.93 -5.43 -5.66
CA ARG A 48 0.97 -4.40 -6.71
C ARG A 48 1.06 -2.99 -6.13
N LYS A 49 0.24 -2.68 -5.12
CA LYS A 49 0.26 -1.37 -4.46
C LYS A 49 1.57 -1.17 -3.70
N LEU A 50 2.01 -2.19 -2.95
CA LEU A 50 3.30 -2.17 -2.28
C LEU A 50 4.47 -1.97 -3.25
N GLY A 51 4.51 -2.72 -4.36
CA GLY A 51 5.58 -2.59 -5.35
C GLY A 51 5.64 -1.20 -5.96
N ARG A 52 4.47 -0.61 -6.28
CA ARG A 52 4.38 0.77 -6.80
C ARG A 52 4.86 1.81 -5.78
N LEU A 53 4.45 1.69 -4.53
CA LEU A 53 4.93 2.57 -3.45
C LEU A 53 6.44 2.45 -3.26
N LEU A 54 6.97 1.22 -3.26
CA LEU A 54 8.39 0.95 -3.09
C LEU A 54 9.26 1.57 -4.20
N VAL A 55 8.74 1.68 -5.43
CA VAL A 55 9.46 2.34 -6.54
C VAL A 55 9.17 3.85 -6.63
N GLY A 56 8.57 4.45 -5.60
CA GLY A 56 8.36 5.88 -5.48
C GLY A 56 7.13 6.44 -6.20
N ARG A 57 6.13 5.61 -6.54
CA ARG A 57 4.85 6.12 -7.05
C ARG A 57 4.07 6.84 -5.95
N GLU A 58 3.44 7.95 -6.32
CA GLU A 58 2.62 8.74 -5.41
C GLU A 58 1.28 8.08 -5.10
N VAL A 59 0.80 8.23 -3.86
CA VAL A 59 -0.45 7.62 -3.38
C VAL A 59 -1.64 8.02 -4.25
N ASP A 60 -1.70 9.26 -4.69
CA ASP A 60 -2.81 9.76 -5.50
C ASP A 60 -2.88 9.12 -6.90
N GLU A 61 -1.77 8.59 -7.43
CA GLU A 61 -1.75 7.82 -8.69
C GLU A 61 -2.31 6.40 -8.52
N LEU A 62 -2.14 5.82 -7.32
CA LEU A 62 -2.60 4.46 -7.01
C LEU A 62 -4.12 4.37 -6.84
N ILE A 63 -4.75 5.45 -6.38
CA ILE A 63 -6.19 5.48 -6.10
C ILE A 63 -6.99 5.75 -7.39
N ARG A 64 -6.49 6.62 -8.27
CA ARG A 64 -7.13 6.93 -9.57
C ARG A 64 -7.19 5.73 -10.52
N SER A 65 -6.28 4.77 -10.36
CA SER A 65 -6.22 3.54 -11.18
C SER A 65 -7.42 2.58 -10.98
N ARG A 66 -8.42 2.96 -10.18
CA ARG A 66 -9.58 2.12 -9.82
C ARG A 66 -10.89 2.59 -10.44
N GLU A 67 -10.89 3.74 -11.10
CA GLU A 67 -11.96 4.24 -11.99
C GLU A 67 -11.70 3.78 -13.43
#